data_AF-A0A9P9K562-F1
#
_entry.id   AF-A0A9P9K562-F1
#
_cell.length_a   1.000
_cell.length_b   1.000
_cell.length_c   1.000
_cell.angle_alpha   90.00
_cell.angle_beta   90.00
_cell.angle_gamma   90.00
#
_symmetry.space_group_name_H-M   'P 1'
#
loop_
_entity.id
_entity.type
_entity.pdbx_description
1 polymer ?
#
loop_
_entity_poly.entity_id
_entity_poly.type
_entity_poly.pdbx_seq_one_letter_code
_entity_poly.pdbx_strand_id
1 'polypeptide(L)' 'MNRRRCLRACARCRDMKVRCSGSVPCARCQRKRHECYFRPEDMRTTVPTREAH' A
#
# COMPACT_ATOMS: atom_id res chain seq x y z
N MET A 1 -11.88 -6.40 18.25
CA MET A 1 -11.45 -5.27 17.39
C MET A 1 -10.67 -5.80 16.19
N ASN A 2 -11.36 -6.04 15.08
CA ASN A 2 -10.78 -6.64 13.89
C ASN A 2 -9.83 -5.62 13.24
N ARG A 3 -8.53 -5.67 13.58
CA ARG A 3 -7.47 -4.91 12.89
C ARG A 3 -7.39 -5.50 11.48
N ARG A 4 -8.27 -5.06 10.58
CA ARG A 4 -8.15 -5.31 9.15
C ARG A 4 -6.74 -4.87 8.79
N ARG A 5 -5.82 -5.83 8.65
CA ARG A 5 -4.45 -5.55 8.24
C ARG A 5 -4.60 -4.80 6.93
N CYS A 6 -4.10 -3.57 6.90
CA CYS A 6 -4.10 -2.80 5.67
C CYS A 6 -3.29 -3.60 4.67
N LEU A 7 -3.96 -4.21 3.69
CA LEU A 7 -3.33 -5.06 2.68
C LEU A 7 -2.31 -4.26 1.86
N ARG A 8 -2.51 -2.92 1.77
CA ARG A 8 -1.63 -2.01 1.06
C ARG A 8 -1.41 -0.72 1.85
N ALA A 9 -0.17 -0.27 1.86
CA ALA A 9 0.18 1.09 2.25
C ALA A 9 -0.01 2.03 1.05
N CYS A 10 -0.35 3.30 1.30
CA CYS A 10 -0.28 4.31 0.24
C CYS A 10 1.18 4.48 -0.20
N ALA A 11 1.41 5.00 -1.41
CA ALA A 11 2.75 5.09 -2.00
C ALA A 11 3.73 5.86 -1.10
N ARG A 12 3.27 6.96 -0.49
CA ARG A 12 4.07 7.79 0.41
C ARG A 12 4.43 7.08 1.72
N CYS A 13 3.49 6.34 2.32
CA CYS A 13 3.80 5.55 3.52
C CYS A 13 4.72 4.37 3.20
N ARG A 14 4.60 3.79 2.00
CA ARG A 14 5.49 2.73 1.54
C ARG A 14 6.91 3.22 1.31
N ASP A 15 7.06 4.35 0.60
CA ASP A 15 8.35 4.99 0.33
C ASP A 15 9.08 5.36 1.64
N MET A 16 8.33 5.95 2.57
CA MET A 16 8.82 6.29 3.91
C MET A 16 8.97 5.07 4.84
N LYS A 17 8.63 3.86 4.39
CA LYS A 17 8.67 2.60 5.18
C LYS A 17 7.98 2.71 6.54
N VAL A 18 6.85 3.41 6.59
CA VAL A 18 6.08 3.66 7.81
C VAL A 18 4.73 2.94 7.78
N ARG A 19 4.16 2.71 8.96
CA ARG A 19 2.82 2.13 9.08
C ARG A 19 1.77 3.05 8.43
N CYS A 20 1.08 2.51 7.43
CA CYS A 20 -0.08 3.16 6.81
C CYS A 20 -1.37 2.75 7.52
N SER A 21 -2.32 3.69 7.63
CA SER A 21 -3.66 3.44 8.17
C SER A 21 -4.61 2.76 7.17
N GLY A 22 -4.25 2.68 5.89
CA GLY A 22 -5.06 2.04 4.83
C GLY A 22 -6.33 2.80 4.41
N SER A 23 -6.74 3.83 5.13
CA SER A 23 -7.82 4.74 4.73
C SER A 23 -7.38 5.66 3.56
N VAL A 24 -8.34 6.17 2.80
CA VAL A 24 -8.13 7.19 1.76
C VAL A 24 -8.89 8.45 2.17
N PRO A 25 -8.21 9.55 2.54
CA PRO A 25 -6.76 9.69 2.73
C PRO A 25 -6.25 8.97 3.99
N CYS A 26 -4.99 8.54 3.96
CA CYS A 26 -4.36 7.87 5.11
C CYS A 26 -4.21 8.84 6.29
N ALA A 27 -4.30 8.41 7.55
CA ALA A 27 -4.26 9.35 8.70
C ALA A 27 -3.00 10.22 8.77
N ARG A 28 -1.85 9.72 8.29
CA ARG A 28 -0.62 10.51 8.17
C ARG A 28 -0.72 11.56 7.06
N CYS A 29 -1.27 11.16 5.91
CA CYS A 29 -1.46 11.98 4.73
C CYS A 29 -2.45 13.10 5.02
N GLN A 30 -3.56 12.77 5.68
CA GLN A 30 -4.56 13.71 6.15
C GLN A 30 -3.97 14.76 7.10
N ARG A 31 -3.20 14.33 8.12
CA ARG A 31 -2.55 15.25 9.07
C ARG A 31 -1.54 16.17 8.40
N LYS A 32 -0.78 15.66 7.43
CA LYS A 32 0.18 16.47 6.68
C LYS A 32 -0.43 17.24 5.49
N ARG A 33 -1.74 17.11 5.25
CA ARG A 33 -2.45 17.66 4.07
C ARG A 33 -1.71 17.37 2.76
N HIS A 34 -1.16 16.18 2.70
CA HIS A 34 -0.30 15.71 1.63
C HIS A 34 -1.09 14.77 0.74
N GLU A 35 -0.81 14.81 -0.56
CA GLU A 35 -1.45 13.91 -1.52
C GLU A 35 -1.31 12.44 -1.11
N CYS A 36 -2.44 11.75 -1.05
CA CYS A 36 -2.54 10.35 -0.67
C CYS A 36 -3.01 9.55 -1.87
N TYR A 37 -2.09 8.80 -2.49
CA TYR A 37 -2.41 7.89 -3.57
C TYR A 37 -1.89 6.48 -3.26
N PHE A 38 -2.64 5.48 -3.71
CA PHE A 38 -2.28 4.08 -3.60
C PHE A 38 -1.87 3.62 -4.99
N ARG A 39 -0.58 3.27 -5.17
CA ARG A 39 -0.09 2.77 -6.45
C ARG A 39 -0.80 1.45 -6.77
N PRO A 40 -1.32 1.26 -8.00
CA PRO A 40 -1.91 -0.01 -8.42
C PRO A 40 -0.85 -1.11 -8.62
N GLU A 41 0.43 -0.75 -8.83
CA GLU A 41 1.54 -1.65 -9.23
C GLU A 41 1.95 -2.76 -8.25
N ASP A 42 1.47 -2.80 -7.00
CA ASP A 42 1.63 -4.01 -6.15
C ASP A 42 0.60 -5.10 -6.42
N MET A 43 -0.17 -4.99 -7.50
CA MET A 43 -0.65 -6.20 -8.15
C MET A 43 0.61 -6.91 -8.65
N ARG A 44 1.27 -7.63 -7.74
CA ARG A 44 2.38 -8.52 -8.05
C ARG A 44 1.98 -9.21 -9.33
N THR A 45 2.72 -8.96 -10.39
CA THR A 45 2.88 -9.87 -11.49
C THR A 45 2.97 -11.24 -10.82
N THR A 46 1.91 -12.03 -10.94
CA THR A 46 1.99 -13.46 -10.75
C THR A 46 2.97 -13.86 -11.83
N VAL A 47 4.27 -13.86 -11.53
CA VAL A 47 5.25 -14.49 -12.40
C VAL A 47 4.77 -15.93 -12.50
N PRO A 48 4.23 -16.38 -13.65
CA PRO A 48 3.97 -17.79 -13.79
C PRO A 48 5.33 -18.46 -13.62
N THR A 49 5.42 -19.39 -12.67
CA THR A 49 6.58 -20.26 -12.51
C THR A 49 6.93 -20.77 -13.89
N ARG A 50 8.16 -20.49 -14.36
CA ARG A 50 8.64 -21.01 -15.64
C ARG A 50 8.88 -22.50 -15.47
N GLU A 51 7.83 -23.29 -15.72
CA GLU A 51 7.93 -24.73 -15.93
C GLU A 51 8.52 -24.91 -17.33
N ALA A 52 9.84 -25.03 -17.39
CA ALA A 52 10.56 -25.40 -18.61
C ALA A 52 10.99 -26.87 -18.44
N HIS A 53 10.21 -27.72 -19.12
CA HIS A 53 10.47 -29.05 -19.67
C HIS A 53 11.68 -29.85 -19.16
#